data_AF-A0A396A5C4-F1
#
_entry.id   AF-A0A396A5C4-F1
#
_cell.length_a   1.000
_cell.length_b   1.000
_cell.length_c   1.000
_cell.angle_alpha   90.00
_cell.angle_beta   90.00
_cell.angle_gamma   90.00
#
_symmetry.space_group_name_H-M   'P 1'
#
loop_
_entity.id
_entity.type
_entity.pdbx_description
1 polymer ?
#
loop_
_entity_poly.entity_id
_entity_poly.type
_entity_poly.pdbx_seq_one_letter_code
_entity_poly.pdbx_strand_id
1 'polypeptide(L)'
;MELDRKAFHFDLDNESVKRFYTGKRNAWSDIQDFLESHSFEKPQYSGYESAENIVMSYQRAYGTIDEMMYKFPWFQKCVKAATFTEIGESYDVKEFLENGMQLSLPLRPDTRKELHFDLGMAALSENYGSIRPNAWRGAWTLIRIFMERNGFVHTQFSGYESKTVMAIDRAMAVMEELQQRYPWFKDSLLAASLTEVGERHDALSYIKGSSGIIVPVPTHSLGLEEPDFFGSEIGDMKSATAELSKRNGSEPPKDLNKAH
;
A
#
# COMPACT_ATOMS: atom_id res chain seq x y z
N MET A 1 6.55 5.66 16.02
CA MET A 1 7.42 6.46 15.12
C MET A 1 6.78 6.33 13.77
N GLU A 2 6.43 7.45 13.14
CA GLU A 2 5.88 7.42 11.78
C GLU A 2 7.00 7.05 10.81
N LEU A 3 6.74 6.10 9.91
CA LEU A 3 7.64 5.83 8.79
C LEU A 3 7.33 6.78 7.65
N ASP A 4 8.38 7.21 6.94
CA ASP A 4 8.32 8.24 5.91
C ASP A 4 7.53 7.81 4.67
N ARG A 5 7.23 6.51 4.50
CA ARG A 5 6.50 6.00 3.34
C ARG A 5 5.17 5.36 3.74
N LYS A 6 4.21 5.36 2.82
CA LYS A 6 2.87 4.79 3.02
C LYS A 6 2.52 3.86 1.85
N ALA A 7 2.03 2.67 2.16
CA ALA A 7 1.43 1.75 1.20
C ALA A 7 -0.10 1.81 1.28
N PHE A 8 -0.74 2.12 0.17
CA PHE A 8 -2.19 2.08 0.00
C PHE A 8 -2.61 0.76 -0.63
N HIS A 9 -3.38 -0.03 0.13
CA HIS A 9 -4.01 -1.25 -0.36
C HIS A 9 -5.52 -1.06 -0.41
N PHE A 10 -6.16 -1.48 -1.49
CA PHE A 10 -7.62 -1.40 -1.60
C PHE A 10 -8.18 -2.56 -2.42
N ASP A 11 -9.45 -2.84 -2.19
CA ASP A 11 -10.22 -3.81 -2.98
C ASP A 11 -11.55 -3.20 -3.40
N LEU A 12 -11.95 -3.51 -4.64
CA LEU A 12 -13.17 -3.03 -5.25
C LEU A 12 -14.19 -4.17 -5.36
N ASP A 13 -15.46 -3.84 -5.14
CA ASP A 13 -16.56 -4.74 -5.41
C ASP A 13 -16.85 -4.78 -6.92
N ASN A 14 -16.61 -5.92 -7.55
CA ASN A 14 -16.75 -6.10 -9.00
C ASN A 14 -18.16 -5.78 -9.51
N GLU A 15 -19.20 -6.10 -8.76
CA GLU A 15 -20.59 -5.82 -9.16
C GLU A 15 -20.89 -4.31 -9.10
N SER A 16 -20.41 -3.64 -8.06
CA SER A 16 -20.49 -2.18 -7.96
C SER A 16 -19.68 -1.49 -9.05
N VAL A 17 -18.49 -1.98 -9.39
CA VAL A 17 -17.69 -1.47 -10.52
C VAL A 17 -18.48 -1.59 -11.82
N LYS A 18 -19.04 -2.77 -12.13
CA LYS A 18 -19.89 -2.95 -13.33
C LYS A 18 -21.06 -1.97 -13.40
N ARG A 19 -21.62 -1.59 -12.24
CA ARG A 19 -22.80 -0.72 -12.16
C ARG A 19 -22.47 0.77 -12.20
N PHE A 20 -21.39 1.20 -11.57
CA PHE A 20 -21.12 2.62 -11.30
C PHE A 20 -19.93 3.18 -12.06
N TYR A 21 -19.05 2.33 -12.58
CA TYR A 21 -17.91 2.79 -13.35
C TYR A 21 -18.36 3.40 -14.69
N THR A 22 -17.95 4.64 -14.92
CA THR A 22 -18.35 5.43 -16.11
C THR A 22 -17.18 5.68 -17.08
N GLY A 23 -16.00 5.12 -16.81
CA GLY A 23 -14.81 5.32 -17.62
C GLY A 23 -14.82 4.51 -18.91
N LYS A 24 -13.99 4.91 -19.87
CA LYS A 24 -13.86 4.25 -21.19
C LYS A 24 -12.84 3.09 -21.18
N ARG A 25 -11.93 3.08 -20.20
CA ARG A 25 -10.87 2.06 -20.02
C ARG A 25 -11.26 1.06 -18.93
N ASN A 26 -10.31 0.35 -18.36
CA ASN A 26 -10.49 -0.44 -17.16
C ASN A 26 -10.39 0.44 -15.89
N ALA A 27 -11.28 0.25 -14.93
CA ALA A 27 -11.31 1.00 -13.67
C ALA A 27 -9.97 0.96 -12.90
N TRP A 28 -9.28 -0.18 -12.94
CA TRP A 28 -7.96 -0.33 -12.32
C TRP A 28 -6.87 0.47 -13.03
N SER A 29 -6.95 0.64 -14.36
CA SER A 29 -5.98 1.48 -15.09
C SER A 29 -6.19 2.96 -14.78
N ASP A 30 -7.44 3.41 -14.69
CA ASP A 30 -7.72 4.81 -14.33
C ASP A 30 -7.23 5.14 -12.90
N ILE A 31 -7.36 4.20 -11.96
CA ILE A 31 -6.80 4.34 -10.60
C ILE A 31 -5.27 4.29 -10.64
N GLN A 32 -4.69 3.38 -11.41
CA GLN A 32 -3.23 3.27 -11.54
C GLN A 32 -2.62 4.56 -12.07
N ASP A 33 -3.09 5.05 -13.22
CA ASP A 33 -2.62 6.30 -13.84
C ASP A 33 -2.73 7.49 -12.85
N PHE A 34 -3.79 7.50 -12.02
CA PHE A 34 -3.98 8.52 -10.99
C PHE A 34 -2.96 8.40 -9.86
N LEU A 35 -2.80 7.22 -9.26
CA LEU A 35 -1.87 7.00 -8.15
C LEU A 35 -0.41 7.25 -8.59
N GLU A 36 -0.02 6.79 -9.77
CA GLU A 36 1.30 7.08 -10.36
C GLU A 36 1.54 8.59 -10.53
N SER A 37 0.50 9.35 -10.90
CA SER A 37 0.60 10.82 -10.97
C SER A 37 0.74 11.52 -9.61
N HIS A 38 0.40 10.84 -8.51
CA HIS A 38 0.53 11.34 -7.12
C HIS A 38 1.70 10.69 -6.38
N SER A 39 2.70 10.21 -7.12
CA SER A 39 3.91 9.60 -6.57
C SER A 39 3.68 8.34 -5.74
N PHE A 40 2.65 7.59 -6.10
CA PHE A 40 2.48 6.21 -5.68
C PHE A 40 2.90 5.28 -6.81
N GLU A 41 3.83 4.38 -6.52
CA GLU A 41 4.32 3.38 -7.47
C GLU A 41 3.67 2.04 -7.17
N LYS A 42 3.49 1.23 -8.20
CA LYS A 42 2.97 -0.13 -8.05
C LYS A 42 4.15 -1.10 -7.93
N PRO A 43 4.50 -1.59 -6.73
CA PRO A 43 5.42 -2.72 -6.60
C PRO A 43 4.84 -3.97 -7.29
N GLN A 44 5.61 -5.05 -7.32
CA GLN A 44 5.20 -6.34 -7.92
C GLN A 44 3.90 -6.96 -7.31
N TYR A 45 3.30 -6.36 -6.28
CA TYR A 45 2.13 -6.87 -5.54
C TYR A 45 0.88 -5.96 -5.60
N SER A 46 -0.17 -6.35 -4.89
CA SER A 46 -1.54 -5.79 -4.92
C SER A 46 -1.75 -4.50 -4.11
N GLY A 47 -0.73 -3.63 -4.06
CA GLY A 47 -0.77 -2.35 -3.35
C GLY A 47 -0.02 -1.27 -4.12
N TYR A 48 -0.15 -0.03 -3.67
CA TYR A 48 0.59 1.12 -4.18
C TYR A 48 1.43 1.69 -3.06
N GLU A 49 2.72 1.90 -3.29
CA GLU A 49 3.65 2.42 -2.30
C GLU A 49 4.04 3.84 -2.67
N SER A 50 4.15 4.74 -1.69
CA SER A 50 4.74 6.06 -1.97
C SER A 50 6.18 5.89 -2.47
N ALA A 51 6.55 6.70 -3.45
CA ALA A 51 7.88 6.73 -4.04
C ALA A 51 8.98 6.84 -2.96
N GLU A 52 10.08 6.12 -3.14
CA GLU A 52 11.15 5.99 -2.13
C GLU A 52 11.75 7.32 -1.69
N ASN A 53 11.75 8.32 -2.57
CA ASN A 53 12.34 9.64 -2.34
C ASN A 53 11.34 10.68 -1.82
N ILE A 54 10.12 10.28 -1.44
CA ILE A 54 9.08 11.20 -0.97
C ILE A 54 8.61 10.82 0.43
N VAL A 55 8.73 11.77 1.36
CA VAL A 55 8.06 11.70 2.65
C VAL A 55 6.55 11.84 2.42
N MET A 56 5.82 10.80 2.79
CA MET A 56 4.37 10.68 2.65
C MET A 56 3.72 10.69 4.03
N SER A 57 3.31 11.88 4.48
CA SER A 57 2.50 12.03 5.69
C SER A 57 1.09 11.48 5.50
N TYR A 58 0.41 11.13 6.59
CA TYR A 58 -1.01 10.77 6.53
C TYR A 58 -1.88 11.87 5.91
N GLN A 59 -1.60 13.14 6.21
CA GLN A 59 -2.36 14.26 5.64
C GLN A 59 -2.24 14.30 4.12
N ARG A 60 -1.02 14.14 3.58
CA ARG A 60 -0.80 14.09 2.14
C ARG A 60 -1.47 12.87 1.50
N ALA A 61 -1.32 11.70 2.13
CA ALA A 61 -1.92 10.45 1.65
C ALA A 61 -3.45 10.53 1.58
N TYR A 62 -4.11 11.01 2.64
CA TYR A 62 -5.57 11.19 2.63
C TYR A 62 -6.02 12.32 1.69
N GLY A 63 -5.24 13.39 1.52
CA GLY A 63 -5.49 14.42 0.51
C GLY A 63 -5.52 13.84 -0.91
N THR A 64 -4.59 12.94 -1.25
CA THR A 64 -4.62 12.20 -2.52
C THR A 64 -5.89 11.36 -2.67
N ILE A 65 -6.40 10.76 -1.60
CA ILE A 65 -7.67 10.02 -1.62
C ILE A 65 -8.85 10.95 -1.84
N ASP A 66 -8.87 12.14 -1.24
CA ASP A 66 -9.92 13.14 -1.48
C ASP A 66 -9.97 13.58 -2.93
N GLU A 67 -8.81 13.88 -3.53
CA GLU A 67 -8.68 14.20 -4.96
C GLU A 67 -9.14 13.02 -5.83
N MET A 68 -8.79 11.79 -5.45
CA MET A 68 -9.22 10.59 -6.15
C MET A 68 -10.74 10.43 -6.11
N MET A 69 -11.37 10.63 -4.95
CA MET A 69 -12.82 10.56 -4.79
C MET A 69 -13.55 11.65 -5.57
N TYR A 70 -12.96 12.85 -5.65
CA TYR A 70 -13.48 13.94 -6.47
C TYR A 70 -13.40 13.62 -7.96
N LYS A 71 -12.25 13.11 -8.43
CA LYS A 71 -12.02 12.74 -9.83
C LYS A 71 -12.82 11.51 -10.26
N PHE A 72 -13.00 10.54 -9.35
CA PHE A 72 -13.69 9.28 -9.58
C PHE A 72 -14.85 9.09 -8.58
N PRO A 73 -16.01 9.75 -8.77
CA PRO A 73 -17.15 9.64 -7.86
C PRO A 73 -17.72 8.22 -7.70
N TRP A 74 -17.40 7.32 -8.64
CA TRP A 74 -17.74 5.91 -8.56
C TRP A 74 -16.87 5.13 -7.56
N PHE A 75 -15.65 5.58 -7.29
CA PHE A 75 -14.67 4.88 -6.46
C PHE A 75 -15.20 4.64 -5.04
N GLN A 76 -15.77 5.67 -4.41
CA GLN A 76 -16.39 5.56 -3.09
C GLN A 76 -17.50 4.51 -3.03
N LYS A 77 -18.27 4.35 -4.12
CA LYS A 77 -19.36 3.36 -4.19
C LYS A 77 -18.81 1.95 -4.37
N CYS A 78 -17.69 1.81 -5.08
CA CYS A 78 -17.09 0.53 -5.44
C CYS A 78 -16.12 -0.02 -4.39
N VAL A 79 -15.45 0.82 -3.60
CA VAL A 79 -14.47 0.33 -2.62
C VAL A 79 -15.15 -0.50 -1.52
N LYS A 80 -14.56 -1.64 -1.17
CA LYS A 80 -15.04 -2.52 -0.09
C LYS A 80 -13.98 -2.78 0.98
N ALA A 81 -12.71 -2.53 0.68
CA ALA A 81 -11.62 -2.51 1.64
C ALA A 81 -10.61 -1.45 1.21
N ALA A 82 -10.05 -0.70 2.16
CA ALA A 82 -8.98 0.26 1.90
C ALA A 82 -8.16 0.46 3.18
N THR A 83 -6.85 0.36 3.08
CA THR A 83 -5.93 0.48 4.21
C THR A 83 -4.68 1.24 3.80
N PHE A 84 -4.26 2.17 4.64
CA PHE A 84 -2.91 2.73 4.61
C PHE A 84 -2.01 1.98 5.58
N THR A 85 -0.84 1.56 5.13
CA THR A 85 0.18 0.92 5.95
C THR A 85 1.41 1.81 5.95
N GLU A 86 1.94 2.14 7.11
CA GLU A 86 3.28 2.74 7.18
C GLU A 86 4.31 1.72 6.71
N ILE A 87 5.15 2.10 5.76
CA ILE A 87 6.25 1.27 5.28
C ILE A 87 7.55 2.07 5.40
N GLY A 88 8.65 1.38 5.67
CA GLY A 88 9.97 1.99 5.81
C GLY A 88 10.89 1.60 4.66
N GLU A 89 12.15 1.36 4.99
CA GLU A 89 13.12 0.87 4.02
C GLU A 89 12.84 -0.59 3.64
N SER A 90 13.20 -0.93 2.41
CA SER A 90 13.22 -2.29 1.90
C SER A 90 14.66 -2.70 1.66
N TYR A 91 15.02 -3.89 2.12
CA TYR A 91 16.39 -4.42 2.06
C TYR A 91 16.44 -5.62 1.13
N ASP A 92 17.45 -5.68 0.27
CA ASP A 92 17.70 -6.85 -0.59
C ASP A 92 18.27 -8.00 0.25
N VAL A 93 17.40 -8.95 0.57
CA VAL A 93 17.75 -10.14 1.35
C VAL A 93 18.60 -11.09 0.50
N LYS A 94 18.38 -11.13 -0.82
CA LYS A 94 19.17 -12.01 -1.69
C LYS A 94 20.62 -11.58 -1.69
N GLU A 95 20.90 -10.29 -1.85
CA GLU A 95 22.26 -9.74 -1.77
C GLU A 95 22.89 -10.03 -0.40
N PHE A 96 22.12 -9.87 0.68
CA PHE A 96 22.58 -10.22 2.03
C PHE A 96 22.98 -11.69 2.15
N LEU A 97 22.14 -12.62 1.66
CA LEU A 97 22.43 -14.06 1.71
C LEU A 97 23.61 -14.46 0.82
N GLU A 98 23.85 -13.71 -0.25
CA GLU A 98 24.98 -13.92 -1.17
C GLU A 98 26.30 -13.45 -0.59
N ASN A 99 26.34 -12.24 -0.05
CA ASN A 99 27.57 -11.52 0.27
C ASN A 99 27.83 -11.36 1.78
N GLY A 100 26.89 -11.74 2.65
CA GLY A 100 27.02 -11.63 4.11
C GLY A 100 27.17 -10.19 4.58
N MET A 101 26.27 -9.31 4.13
CA MET A 101 26.36 -7.87 4.38
C MET A 101 26.34 -7.55 5.88
N GLN A 102 27.31 -6.78 6.36
CA GLN A 102 27.21 -6.10 7.65
C GLN A 102 26.25 -4.93 7.50
N LEU A 103 25.00 -5.16 7.87
CA LEU A 103 23.99 -4.11 7.98
C LEU A 103 24.40 -3.15 9.10
N SER A 104 25.09 -2.06 8.75
CA SER A 104 25.30 -0.93 9.65
C SER A 104 24.05 -0.06 9.68
N LEU A 105 22.98 -0.62 10.23
CA LEU A 105 21.71 0.08 10.25
C LEU A 105 21.71 1.10 11.39
N PRO A 106 21.25 2.34 11.14
CA PRO A 106 20.98 3.27 12.23
C PRO A 106 20.03 2.60 13.22
N LEU A 107 20.19 2.91 14.51
CA LEU A 107 19.33 2.39 15.58
C LEU A 107 17.88 2.87 15.32
N ARG A 108 17.11 2.07 14.58
CA ARG A 108 15.69 2.32 14.31
C ARG A 108 14.86 1.55 15.32
N PRO A 109 13.68 2.06 15.70
CA PRO A 109 12.77 1.31 16.54
C PRO A 109 12.28 0.07 15.80
N ASP A 110 12.05 -0.99 16.56
CA ASP A 110 11.52 -2.23 16.01
C ASP A 110 10.12 -2.03 15.43
N THR A 111 10.01 -2.24 14.12
CA THR A 111 8.76 -2.31 13.37
C THR A 111 8.39 -3.76 13.08
N ARG A 112 7.17 -4.01 12.58
CA ARG A 112 6.90 -5.31 11.95
C ARG A 112 7.73 -5.42 10.68
N LYS A 113 7.94 -6.64 10.21
CA LYS A 113 8.76 -6.96 9.06
C LYS A 113 7.94 -7.76 8.08
N GLU A 114 7.87 -7.28 6.85
CA GLU A 114 7.26 -7.99 5.74
C GLU A 114 8.37 -8.50 4.83
N LEU A 115 8.35 -9.79 4.56
CA LEU A 115 9.32 -10.48 3.75
C LEU A 115 8.63 -11.02 2.52
N HIS A 116 9.19 -10.75 1.35
CA HIS A 116 8.75 -11.32 0.11
C HIS A 116 9.94 -11.95 -0.63
N PHE A 117 9.74 -13.11 -1.27
CA PHE A 117 10.75 -13.72 -2.12
C PHE A 117 10.15 -14.39 -3.35
N ASP A 118 10.98 -14.60 -4.38
CA ASP A 118 10.63 -15.37 -5.56
C ASP A 118 11.62 -16.51 -5.78
N LEU A 119 11.11 -17.69 -6.12
CA LEU A 119 11.89 -18.90 -6.36
C LEU A 119 11.76 -19.33 -7.82
N GLY A 120 12.90 -19.46 -8.50
CA GLY A 120 12.95 -19.96 -9.87
C GLY A 120 12.64 -21.45 -9.90
N MET A 121 11.53 -21.84 -10.55
CA MET A 121 11.11 -23.26 -10.60
C MET A 121 12.17 -24.19 -11.20
N ALA A 122 12.92 -23.74 -12.21
CA ALA A 122 13.99 -24.53 -12.83
C ALA A 122 15.16 -24.76 -11.85
N ALA A 123 15.68 -23.68 -11.27
CA ALA A 123 16.76 -23.73 -10.28
C ALA A 123 16.33 -24.53 -9.04
N LEU A 124 15.10 -24.35 -8.57
CA LEU A 124 14.55 -25.12 -7.46
C LEU A 124 14.47 -26.60 -7.80
N SER A 125 13.99 -26.97 -8.98
CA SER A 125 13.94 -28.38 -9.39
C SER A 125 15.34 -29.01 -9.49
N GLU A 126 16.34 -28.26 -9.93
CA GLU A 126 17.73 -28.72 -10.08
C GLU A 126 18.42 -28.86 -8.71
N ASN A 127 18.32 -27.83 -7.87
CA ASN A 127 19.05 -27.73 -6.61
C ASN A 127 18.40 -28.51 -5.46
N TYR A 128 17.10 -28.83 -5.52
CA TYR A 128 16.40 -29.53 -4.45
C TYR A 128 16.90 -30.97 -4.22
N GLY A 129 17.57 -31.59 -5.21
CA GLY A 129 18.32 -32.84 -5.03
C GLY A 129 17.48 -34.04 -4.55
N SER A 130 16.22 -34.16 -5.00
CA SER A 130 15.34 -35.27 -4.59
C SER A 130 15.25 -36.38 -5.64
N ILE A 131 15.33 -37.63 -5.16
CA ILE A 131 15.12 -38.85 -5.95
C ILE A 131 13.67 -38.93 -6.46
N ARG A 132 12.71 -38.37 -5.70
CA ARG A 132 11.30 -38.34 -6.11
C ARG A 132 11.05 -37.18 -7.09
N PRO A 133 10.48 -37.45 -8.28
CA PRO A 133 10.07 -36.41 -9.21
C PRO A 133 9.12 -35.41 -8.52
N ASN A 134 9.24 -34.12 -8.85
CA ASN A 134 8.39 -33.04 -8.34
C ASN A 134 8.40 -32.84 -6.81
N ALA A 135 9.30 -33.47 -6.05
CA ALA A 135 9.36 -33.27 -4.60
C ALA A 135 9.67 -31.82 -4.21
N TRP A 136 10.34 -31.07 -5.09
CA TRP A 136 10.60 -29.64 -4.95
C TRP A 136 9.34 -28.80 -4.79
N ARG A 137 8.17 -29.29 -5.23
CA ARG A 137 6.86 -28.63 -4.97
C ARG A 137 6.54 -28.55 -3.48
N GLY A 138 7.13 -29.40 -2.65
CA GLY A 138 7.03 -29.34 -1.19
C GLY A 138 7.84 -28.21 -0.54
N ALA A 139 8.72 -27.53 -1.29
CA ALA A 139 9.56 -26.44 -0.80
C ALA A 139 8.76 -25.35 -0.09
N TRP A 140 7.66 -24.87 -0.68
CA TRP A 140 6.80 -23.86 -0.07
C TRP A 140 6.20 -24.29 1.26
N THR A 141 5.87 -25.58 1.41
CA THR A 141 5.36 -26.10 2.69
C THR A 141 6.45 -26.11 3.76
N LEU A 142 7.68 -26.49 3.39
CA LEU A 142 8.83 -26.45 4.29
C LEU A 142 9.15 -25.03 4.74
N ILE A 143 9.21 -24.08 3.80
CA ILE A 143 9.44 -22.66 4.10
C ILE A 143 8.33 -22.12 4.98
N ARG A 144 7.06 -22.38 4.63
CA ARG A 144 5.92 -21.91 5.43
C ARG A 144 6.00 -22.36 6.88
N ILE A 145 6.21 -23.66 7.11
CA ILE A 145 6.33 -24.21 8.47
C ILE A 145 7.51 -23.56 9.21
N PHE A 146 8.63 -23.37 8.53
CA PHE A 146 9.81 -22.72 9.12
C PHE A 146 9.53 -21.27 9.51
N MET A 147 8.94 -20.48 8.61
CA MET A 147 8.61 -19.07 8.84
C MET A 147 7.59 -18.91 9.97
N GLU A 148 6.53 -19.74 9.97
CA GLU A 148 5.49 -19.69 11.00
C GLU A 148 6.01 -19.99 12.41
N ARG A 149 7.00 -20.90 12.51
CA ARG A 149 7.73 -21.21 13.76
C ARG A 149 8.64 -20.08 14.21
N ASN A 150 9.18 -19.30 13.28
CA ASN A 150 10.06 -18.16 13.55
C ASN A 150 9.31 -16.84 13.73
N GLY A 151 8.01 -16.90 14.01
CA GLY A 151 7.22 -15.71 14.39
C GLY A 151 6.64 -14.94 13.20
N PHE A 152 6.69 -15.49 11.99
CA PHE A 152 6.01 -14.93 10.83
C PHE A 152 4.62 -15.54 10.65
N VAL A 153 3.78 -14.88 9.88
CA VAL A 153 2.50 -15.39 9.37
C VAL A 153 2.53 -15.28 7.86
N HIS A 154 2.08 -16.33 7.19
CA HIS A 154 1.93 -16.32 5.74
C HIS A 154 0.85 -15.30 5.34
N THR A 155 1.15 -14.44 4.38
CA THR A 155 0.19 -13.48 3.83
C THR A 155 -0.34 -14.00 2.50
N GLN A 156 0.27 -13.60 1.39
CA GLN A 156 -0.10 -13.98 0.04
C GLN A 156 1.14 -14.47 -0.71
N PHE A 157 0.96 -15.47 -1.58
CA PHE A 157 2.05 -16.02 -2.40
C PHE A 157 3.28 -16.43 -1.55
N SER A 158 4.44 -15.83 -1.82
CA SER A 158 5.68 -16.02 -1.07
C SER A 158 5.94 -14.88 -0.05
N GLY A 159 4.88 -14.17 0.34
CA GLY A 159 4.88 -13.11 1.33
C GLY A 159 4.64 -13.62 2.76
N TYR A 160 5.37 -13.01 3.70
CA TYR A 160 5.31 -13.31 5.13
C TYR A 160 5.41 -12.04 5.95
N GLU A 161 4.64 -11.90 7.01
CA GLU A 161 4.75 -10.77 7.93
C GLU A 161 5.04 -11.24 9.35
N SER A 162 5.90 -10.53 10.08
CA SER A 162 6.14 -10.82 11.50
C SER A 162 4.87 -10.57 12.33
N LYS A 163 4.53 -11.51 13.21
CA LYS A 163 3.36 -11.43 14.10
C LYS A 163 3.41 -10.25 15.08
N THR A 164 4.62 -9.85 15.47
CA THR A 164 4.89 -8.74 16.37
C THR A 164 6.00 -7.88 15.78
N VAL A 165 6.26 -6.72 16.39
CA VAL A 165 7.47 -5.95 16.10
C VAL A 165 8.71 -6.84 16.27
N MET A 166 9.68 -6.67 15.38
CA MET A 166 10.89 -7.49 15.32
C MET A 166 12.06 -6.64 14.82
N ALA A 167 13.19 -6.74 15.50
CA ALA A 167 14.46 -6.17 15.05
C ALA A 167 14.84 -6.74 13.67
N ILE A 168 15.35 -5.87 12.80
CA ILE A 168 15.81 -6.25 11.47
C ILE A 168 16.86 -7.36 11.51
N ASP A 169 17.84 -7.27 12.42
CA ASP A 169 18.86 -8.31 12.59
C ASP A 169 18.25 -9.67 12.92
N ARG A 170 17.14 -9.70 13.68
CA ARG A 170 16.44 -10.95 13.98
C ARG A 170 15.77 -11.53 12.73
N ALA A 171 15.16 -10.69 11.90
CA ALA A 171 14.55 -11.14 10.64
C ALA A 171 15.61 -11.67 9.66
N MET A 172 16.75 -10.98 9.54
CA MET A 172 17.86 -11.42 8.69
C MET A 172 18.51 -12.71 9.19
N ALA A 173 18.67 -12.87 10.51
CA ALA A 173 19.12 -14.13 11.11
C ALA A 173 18.16 -15.29 10.80
N VAL A 174 16.84 -15.07 10.82
CA VAL A 174 15.86 -16.11 10.42
C VAL A 174 16.07 -16.53 8.96
N MET A 175 16.38 -15.58 8.07
CA MET A 175 16.68 -15.89 6.67
C MET A 175 18.01 -16.63 6.48
N GLU A 176 19.00 -16.30 7.30
CA GLU A 176 20.26 -17.05 7.34
C GLU A 176 20.05 -18.49 7.84
N GLU A 177 19.28 -18.66 8.92
CA GLU A 177 18.91 -19.98 9.42
C GLU A 177 18.10 -20.79 8.38
N LEU A 178 17.23 -20.13 7.59
CA LEU A 178 16.46 -20.77 6.52
C LEU A 178 17.38 -21.34 5.43
N GLN A 179 18.36 -20.56 4.94
CA GLN A 179 19.29 -21.05 3.91
C GLN A 179 20.22 -22.14 4.43
N GLN A 180 20.64 -22.08 5.71
CA GLN A 180 21.47 -23.12 6.31
C GLN A 180 20.69 -24.43 6.44
N ARG A 181 19.39 -24.35 6.76
CA ARG A 181 18.51 -25.51 6.87
C ARG A 181 18.14 -26.09 5.50
N TYR A 182 17.96 -25.23 4.50
CA TYR A 182 17.56 -25.58 3.15
C TYR A 182 18.55 -24.98 2.15
N PRO A 183 19.68 -25.66 1.86
CA PRO A 183 20.72 -25.11 0.99
C PRO A 183 20.21 -24.72 -0.41
N TRP A 184 19.22 -25.45 -0.94
CA TRP A 184 18.58 -25.15 -2.22
C TRP A 184 17.85 -23.80 -2.26
N PHE A 185 17.54 -23.19 -1.11
CA PHE A 185 16.77 -21.96 -1.04
C PHE A 185 17.52 -20.80 -1.69
N LYS A 186 18.76 -20.57 -1.29
CA LYS A 186 19.61 -19.48 -1.82
C LYS A 186 19.83 -19.64 -3.33
N ASP A 187 20.19 -20.85 -3.76
CA ASP A 187 20.48 -21.13 -5.17
C ASP A 187 19.25 -21.08 -6.09
N SER A 188 18.05 -21.08 -5.49
CA SER A 188 16.79 -20.97 -6.21
C SER A 188 16.18 -19.57 -6.15
N LEU A 189 16.80 -18.63 -5.42
CA LEU A 189 16.26 -17.31 -5.15
C LEU A 189 16.47 -16.38 -6.33
N LEU A 190 15.36 -15.89 -6.91
CA LEU A 190 15.41 -14.88 -7.98
C LEU A 190 15.47 -13.47 -7.40
N ALA A 191 14.67 -13.22 -6.37
CA ALA A 191 14.63 -11.95 -5.64
C ALA A 191 14.15 -12.22 -4.22
N ALA A 192 14.60 -11.41 -3.26
CA ALA A 192 14.03 -11.39 -1.92
C ALA A 192 14.18 -10.00 -1.29
N SER A 193 13.11 -9.51 -0.69
CA SER A 193 13.07 -8.22 -0.03
C SER A 193 12.52 -8.35 1.39
N LEU A 194 13.04 -7.51 2.28
CA LEU A 194 12.55 -7.33 3.64
C LEU A 194 12.16 -5.86 3.82
N THR A 195 10.88 -5.58 4.00
CA THR A 195 10.33 -4.24 4.17
C THR A 195 9.96 -4.02 5.64
N GLU A 196 10.31 -2.85 6.16
CA GLU A 196 9.82 -2.38 7.47
C GLU A 196 8.34 -1.99 7.37
N VAL A 197 7.51 -2.48 8.28
CA VAL A 197 6.06 -2.26 8.30
C VAL A 197 5.64 -1.70 9.66
N GLY A 198 5.11 -0.49 9.65
CA GLY A 198 4.61 0.24 10.82
C GLY A 198 3.12 0.04 11.04
N GLU A 199 2.40 1.08 11.45
CA GLU A 199 0.97 0.98 11.75
C GLU A 199 0.10 0.82 10.50
N ARG A 200 -1.07 0.20 10.69
CA ARG A 200 -2.10 0.04 9.65
C ARG A 200 -3.34 0.83 10.03
N HIS A 201 -3.81 1.62 9.08
CA HIS A 201 -4.93 2.53 9.22
C HIS A 201 -6.04 2.10 8.28
N ASP A 202 -7.24 1.89 8.83
CA ASP A 202 -8.43 1.68 8.03
C ASP A 202 -8.81 2.98 7.31
N ALA A 203 -8.65 2.99 5.99
CA ALA A 203 -9.04 4.10 5.13
C ALA A 203 -10.46 3.91 4.59
N LEU A 204 -11.06 2.73 4.74
CA LEU A 204 -12.40 2.45 4.22
C LEU A 204 -13.44 3.34 4.89
N SER A 205 -13.38 3.46 6.21
CA SER A 205 -14.30 4.30 6.98
C SER A 205 -14.22 5.77 6.55
N TYR A 206 -13.01 6.26 6.26
CA TYR A 206 -12.79 7.61 5.73
C TYR A 206 -13.39 7.77 4.33
N ILE A 207 -13.13 6.82 3.41
CA ILE A 207 -13.67 6.88 2.05
C ILE A 207 -15.20 6.79 2.06
N LYS A 208 -15.79 5.95 2.91
CA LYS A 208 -17.26 5.79 3.00
C LYS A 208 -17.96 6.95 3.73
N GLY A 209 -17.27 7.64 4.64
CA GLY A 209 -17.81 8.76 5.42
C GLY A 209 -17.46 10.13 4.83
N SER A 210 -18.45 10.76 4.17
CA SER A 210 -18.38 12.07 3.52
C SER A 210 -17.56 13.17 4.25
N SER A 211 -16.49 13.63 3.60
CA SER A 211 -16.08 15.05 3.41
C SER A 211 -16.10 16.05 4.59
N GLY A 212 -15.98 15.60 5.84
CA GLY A 212 -15.98 16.52 6.99
C GLY A 212 -15.32 16.00 8.26
N ILE A 213 -14.54 14.91 8.19
CA ILE A 213 -14.00 14.22 9.36
C ILE A 213 -12.49 14.39 9.39
N ILE A 214 -11.98 14.83 10.55
CA ILE A 214 -10.58 14.87 10.96
C ILE A 214 -9.83 13.70 10.31
N VAL A 215 -8.75 14.00 9.57
CA VAL A 215 -7.84 12.98 9.05
C VAL A 215 -7.51 12.05 10.22
N PRO A 216 -7.77 10.74 10.15
CA PRO A 216 -7.46 9.81 11.23
C PRO A 216 -5.95 9.61 11.28
N VAL A 217 -5.26 10.65 11.74
CA VAL A 217 -3.82 10.71 11.95
C VAL A 217 -3.56 9.99 13.29
N PRO A 218 -2.71 8.95 13.31
CA PRO A 218 -2.35 8.31 14.57
C PRO A 218 -1.72 9.35 15.51
N THR A 219 -1.89 9.14 16.82
CA THR A 219 -1.45 10.10 17.85
C THR A 219 0.04 10.42 17.81
N HIS A 220 0.89 9.55 17.23
CA HIS A 220 2.32 9.81 17.06
C HIS A 220 2.67 10.72 15.88
N SER A 221 1.73 10.98 14.97
CA SER A 221 1.92 11.77 13.75
C SER A 221 1.47 13.24 13.89
N LEU A 222 0.94 13.64 15.06
CA LEU A 222 0.42 15.00 15.32
C LEU A 222 1.53 16.05 15.57
N GLY A 223 2.82 15.70 15.47
CA GLY A 223 3.94 16.54 15.89
C GLY A 223 4.79 17.15 14.77
N LEU A 224 4.49 16.88 13.50
CA LEU A 224 5.25 17.39 12.36
C LEU A 224 4.35 18.33 11.53
N GLU A 225 4.34 19.62 11.89
CA GLU A 225 3.78 20.66 11.03
C GLU A 225 4.67 20.80 9.78
N GLU A 226 4.17 20.38 8.63
CA GLU A 226 4.74 20.78 7.33
C GLU A 226 4.11 22.10 6.86
N PRO A 227 4.85 22.94 6.09
CA PRO A 227 4.33 24.19 5.57
C PRO A 227 3.33 23.95 4.43
N ASP A 228 2.10 24.42 4.62
CA ASP A 228 1.10 24.84 3.63
C ASP A 228 1.18 24.22 2.21
N PHE A 229 0.81 22.94 2.06
CA PHE A 229 0.49 22.38 0.74
C PHE A 229 -0.90 22.80 0.24
N PHE A 230 -1.81 23.22 1.13
CA PHE A 230 -3.24 23.48 0.81
C PHE A 230 -3.67 24.95 0.83
N GLY A 231 -2.74 25.90 0.90
CA GLY A 231 -3.05 27.33 1.11
C GLY A 231 -3.83 28.00 -0.03
N SER A 232 -3.76 27.52 -1.27
CA SER A 232 -4.37 28.21 -2.43
C SER A 232 -5.62 27.53 -3.00
N GLU A 233 -5.68 26.20 -3.09
CA GLU A 233 -6.71 25.56 -3.93
C GLU A 233 -8.05 25.26 -3.21
N ILE A 234 -8.04 25.02 -1.89
CA ILE A 234 -9.29 24.77 -1.14
C ILE A 234 -10.07 26.07 -0.88
N GLY A 235 -9.37 27.20 -0.76
CA GLY A 235 -9.98 28.53 -0.62
C GLY A 235 -10.78 28.93 -1.86
N ASP A 236 -10.23 28.63 -3.04
CA ASP A 236 -10.86 28.94 -4.33
C ASP A 236 -12.09 28.06 -4.61
N MET A 237 -12.05 26.79 -4.20
CA MET A 237 -13.19 25.88 -4.38
C MET A 237 -14.39 26.26 -3.50
N LYS A 238 -14.16 26.70 -2.25
CA LYS A 238 -15.25 27.19 -1.37
C LYS A 238 -15.84 28.50 -1.87
N SER A 239 -15.03 29.42 -2.41
CA SER A 239 -15.51 30.66 -3.02
C SER A 239 -16.33 30.41 -4.30
N ALA A 240 -15.88 29.52 -5.17
CA ALA A 240 -16.60 29.17 -6.41
C ALA A 240 -17.98 28.54 -6.12
N THR A 241 -18.08 27.73 -5.07
CA THR A 241 -19.34 27.07 -4.68
C THR A 241 -20.33 28.06 -4.04
N ALA A 242 -19.84 29.04 -3.28
CA ALA A 242 -20.66 30.11 -2.70
C ALA A 242 -21.19 31.10 -3.76
N GLU A 243 -20.40 31.40 -4.79
CA GLU A 243 -20.80 32.23 -5.94
C GLU A 243 -21.88 31.54 -6.81
N LEU A 244 -21.77 30.23 -7.04
CA LEU A 244 -22.78 29.45 -7.77
C LEU A 244 -24.11 29.33 -7.01
N SER A 245 -24.08 29.24 -5.68
CA SER A 245 -25.27 29.21 -4.85
C SER A 245 -26.03 30.56 -4.87
N LYS A 246 -25.33 31.68 -4.95
CA LYS A 246 -25.95 33.02 -5.06
C LYS A 246 -26.58 33.27 -6.43
N ARG A 247 -26.03 32.70 -7.51
CA ARG A 247 -26.58 32.82 -8.87
C ARG A 247 -27.85 32.02 -9.13
N ASN A 248 -28.04 30.90 -8.42
CA ASN A 248 -29.20 30.03 -8.60
C ASN A 248 -30.40 30.37 -7.69
N GLY A 249 -30.31 31.47 -6.92
CA GLY A 249 -31.36 31.93 -6.00
C GLY A 249 -32.33 32.99 -6.55
N SER A 250 -32.23 33.38 -7.82
CA SER A 250 -33.15 34.36 -8.42
C SER A 250 -34.42 33.69 -8.97
N GLU A 251 -35.56 34.15 -8.44
CA GLU A 251 -36.95 33.73 -8.68
C GLU A 251 -37.33 33.43 -10.15
N PRO A 252 -38.31 32.52 -10.38
CA PRO A 252 -38.82 32.26 -11.73
C PRO A 252 -39.61 33.46 -12.27
N PRO A 253 -39.66 33.66 -13.61
CA PRO A 253 -40.39 34.77 -14.20
C PRO A 253 -41.90 34.60 -13.99
N LYS A 254 -42.54 35.65 -13.46
CA LYS A 254 -44.00 35.79 -13.42
C LYS A 254 -44.57 35.97 -14.81
N ASP A 255 -45.72 35.33 -15.01
CA ASP A 255 -46.65 35.38 -16.15
C ASP A 255 -46.58 36.62 -17.06
N LEU A 256 -46.54 36.39 -18.37
CA LEU A 256 -47.03 37.32 -19.38
C LEU A 256 -48.26 36.68 -20.08
N ASN A 257 -49.42 36.90 -19.47
CA ASN A 257 -50.73 36.74 -20.08
C ASN A 257 -51.41 38.12 -20.09
N LYS A 258 -51.44 38.81 -21.25
CA LYS A 258 -52.65 39.43 -21.87
C LYS A 258 -52.32 40.55 -22.89
N ALA A 259 -52.85 40.31 -24.10
CA ALA A 259 -53.60 41.22 -24.99
C ALA A 259 -52.97 42.54 -25.48
N HIS A 260 -52.74 42.64 -26.78
CA HIS A 260 -53.69 43.24 -27.73
C HIS A 260 -53.42 42.79 -29.17
#